data_AF-A0A8T3VKQ7-F1
#
_entry.id   AF-A0A8T3VKQ7-F1
#
_cell.length_a   1.000
_cell.length_b   1.000
_cell.length_c   1.000
_cell.angle_alpha   90.00
_cell.angle_beta   90.00
_cell.angle_gamma   90.00
#
_symmetry.space_group_name_H-M   'P 1'
#
loop_
_entity.id
_entity.type
_entity.pdbx_description
1 polymer ?
#
loop_
_entity_poly.entity_id
_entity_poly.type
_entity_poly.pdbx_seq_one_letter_code
_entity_poly.pdbx_strand_id
1 'polypeptide(L)'
;MKTKEEIGEKIEVLNDKIAGLRAEEDGLTNELKVILAGSELQSIMLTSTLVSSESQVRDLLEKFELRAEELTEKYEEASVAGNAEMKNQIHAMIWTNDIRLDTIKWVLEEDNEEI
;
A
#
# COMPACT_ATOMS: atom_id res chain seq x y z
N MET A 1 -7.13 -0.76 17.10
CA MET A 1 -7.55 -1.32 15.79
C MET A 1 -8.89 -0.73 15.42
N LYS A 2 -8.98 -0.20 14.19
CA LYS A 2 -10.19 0.34 13.58
C LYS A 2 -11.35 -0.64 13.57
N THR A 3 -12.54 -0.12 13.75
CA THR A 3 -13.80 -0.87 13.65
C THR A 3 -14.09 -1.29 12.22
N LYS A 4 -14.98 -2.27 12.04
CA LYS A 4 -15.40 -2.72 10.70
C LYS A 4 -16.12 -1.61 9.95
N GLU A 5 -16.87 -0.79 10.67
CA GLU A 5 -17.58 0.37 10.15
C GLU A 5 -16.59 1.42 9.61
N GLU A 6 -15.57 1.79 10.39
CA GLU A 6 -14.53 2.73 9.95
C GLU A 6 -13.76 2.21 8.71
N ILE A 7 -13.41 0.91 8.71
CA ILE A 7 -12.74 0.28 7.56
C ILE A 7 -13.67 0.28 6.35
N GLY A 8 -14.96 0.00 6.55
CA GLY A 8 -15.99 0.01 5.50
C GLY A 8 -16.17 1.38 4.86
N GLU A 9 -16.31 2.44 5.66
CA GLU A 9 -16.42 3.82 5.17
C GLU A 9 -15.18 4.20 4.34
N LYS A 10 -13.98 3.82 4.78
CA LYS A 10 -12.75 4.07 4.03
C LYS A 10 -12.74 3.36 2.68
N ILE A 11 -13.22 2.11 2.62
CA ILE A 11 -13.35 1.33 1.38
C ILE A 11 -14.35 2.00 0.43
N GLU A 12 -15.49 2.48 0.92
CA GLU A 12 -16.48 3.19 0.11
C GLU A 12 -15.88 4.44 -0.55
N VAL A 13 -15.19 5.28 0.24
CA VAL A 13 -14.50 6.47 -0.27
C VAL A 13 -13.45 6.12 -1.33
N LEU A 14 -12.70 5.04 -1.13
CA LEU A 14 -11.71 4.57 -2.11
C LEU A 14 -12.38 4.08 -3.40
N ASN A 15 -13.47 3.33 -3.29
CA ASN A 15 -14.20 2.80 -4.44
C ASN A 15 -14.84 3.91 -5.27
N ASP A 16 -15.40 4.94 -4.64
CA ASP A 16 -15.92 6.12 -5.34
C ASP A 16 -14.82 6.85 -6.10
N LYS A 17 -13.65 7.02 -5.47
CA LYS A 17 -12.47 7.61 -6.11
C LYS A 17 -11.98 6.77 -7.29
N ILE A 18 -11.89 5.45 -7.12
CA ILE A 18 -11.48 4.51 -8.18
C ILE A 18 -12.45 4.58 -9.36
N ALA A 19 -13.76 4.58 -9.09
CA ALA A 19 -14.79 4.69 -10.12
C ALA A 19 -14.68 6.02 -10.89
N GLY A 20 -14.47 7.13 -10.18
CA GLY A 20 -14.24 8.45 -10.80
C GLY A 20 -13.03 8.46 -11.73
N LEU A 21 -11.89 7.93 -11.28
CA LEU A 21 -10.68 7.86 -12.10
C LEU A 21 -10.84 6.93 -13.31
N ARG A 22 -11.50 5.78 -13.15
CA ARG A 22 -11.73 4.84 -14.26
C ARG A 22 -12.70 5.38 -15.32
N ALA A 23 -13.65 6.23 -14.94
CA ALA A 23 -14.57 6.88 -15.88
C ALA A 23 -13.84 7.84 -16.85
N GLU A 24 -12.61 8.25 -16.53
CA GLU A 24 -11.73 9.09 -17.34
C GLU A 24 -10.73 8.27 -18.18
N GLU A 25 -11.07 7.02 -18.53
CA GLU A 25 -10.19 6.01 -19.15
C GLU A 25 -9.37 6.53 -20.35
N ASP A 26 -9.94 7.43 -21.15
CA ASP A 26 -9.26 8.14 -22.25
C ASP A 26 -8.63 9.47 -21.76
N GLY A 27 -7.52 9.40 -21.03
CA GLY A 27 -6.75 10.62 -20.70
C GLY A 27 -5.99 10.64 -19.38
N LEU A 28 -6.06 9.56 -18.58
CA LEU A 28 -5.35 9.49 -17.31
C LEU A 28 -3.85 9.75 -17.47
N THR A 29 -3.37 10.80 -16.80
CA THR A 29 -1.94 11.07 -16.67
C THR A 29 -1.24 9.95 -15.89
N ASN A 30 0.09 9.86 -15.99
CA ASN A 30 0.84 8.84 -15.25
C ASN A 30 0.65 8.99 -13.73
N GLU A 31 0.53 10.22 -13.23
CA GLU A 31 0.27 10.52 -11.84
C GLU A 31 -1.10 9.96 -11.40
N LEU A 32 -2.14 10.15 -12.22
CA LEU A 32 -3.47 9.63 -11.91
C LEU A 32 -3.51 8.10 -11.98
N LYS A 33 -2.74 7.47 -12.87
CA LYS A 33 -2.57 6.00 -12.92
C LYS A 33 -1.90 5.46 -11.65
N VAL A 34 -0.89 6.15 -11.13
CA VAL A 34 -0.23 5.78 -9.86
C VAL A 34 -1.21 5.93 -8.69
N ILE A 35 -1.98 7.01 -8.66
CA ILE A 35 -3.01 7.23 -7.63
C ILE A 35 -4.09 6.14 -7.71
N LEU A 36 -4.54 5.77 -8.92
CA LEU A 36 -5.50 4.71 -9.14
C LEU A 36 -4.98 3.38 -8.60
N ALA A 37 -3.79 2.95 -9.02
CA ALA A 37 -3.18 1.70 -8.57
C ALA A 37 -2.99 1.65 -7.05
N GLY A 38 -2.58 2.76 -6.43
CA GLY A 38 -2.42 2.84 -4.99
C GLY A 38 -3.74 2.76 -4.24
N SER A 39 -4.78 3.43 -4.75
CA SER A 39 -6.13 3.41 -4.16
C SER A 39 -6.75 2.00 -4.26
N GLU A 40 -6.55 1.31 -5.39
CA GLU A 40 -6.98 -0.08 -5.57
C GLU A 40 -6.28 -1.04 -4.60
N LEU A 41 -4.97 -0.91 -4.46
CA LEU A 41 -4.20 -1.71 -3.50
C LEU A 41 -4.67 -1.49 -2.07
N GLN A 42 -4.86 -0.23 -1.67
CA GLN A 42 -5.37 0.10 -0.33
C GLN A 42 -6.76 -0.51 -0.09
N SER A 43 -7.68 -0.40 -1.05
CA SER A 43 -9.02 -0.99 -0.96
C SER A 43 -8.98 -2.51 -0.79
N ILE A 44 -8.13 -3.21 -1.55
CA ILE A 44 -7.91 -4.66 -1.44
C ILE A 44 -7.38 -5.03 -0.05
N MET A 45 -6.37 -4.30 0.44
CA MET A 45 -5.78 -4.54 1.76
C MET A 45 -6.82 -4.36 2.86
N LEU A 46 -7.54 -3.24 2.88
CA LEU A 46 -8.60 -2.97 3.85
C LEU A 46 -9.68 -4.07 3.83
N THR A 47 -10.12 -4.47 2.63
CA THR A 47 -11.11 -5.55 2.48
C THR A 47 -10.65 -6.86 3.12
N SER A 48 -9.35 -7.20 2.98
CA SER A 48 -8.79 -8.41 3.61
C SER A 48 -8.78 -8.35 5.15
N THR A 49 -8.69 -7.16 5.73
CA THR A 49 -8.67 -6.98 7.20
C THR A 49 -10.04 -7.10 7.86
N LEU A 50 -11.14 -6.86 7.13
CA LEU A 50 -12.52 -6.92 7.67
C LEU A 50 -12.91 -8.27 8.29
N VAL A 51 -12.26 -9.36 7.84
CA VAL A 51 -12.50 -10.73 8.30
C VAL A 51 -11.34 -11.31 9.10
N SER A 52 -10.28 -10.52 9.30
CA SER A 52 -9.07 -10.93 10.03
C SER A 52 -9.16 -10.53 11.50
N SER A 53 -8.56 -11.31 12.39
CA SER A 53 -8.36 -10.91 13.78
C SER A 53 -7.20 -9.92 13.90
N GLU A 54 -7.16 -9.13 14.97
CA GLU A 54 -6.05 -8.19 15.23
C GLU A 54 -4.69 -8.90 15.20
N SER A 55 -4.57 -10.10 15.77
CA SER A 55 -3.33 -10.89 15.73
C SER A 55 -2.90 -11.20 14.29
N GLN A 56 -3.83 -11.56 13.41
CA GLN A 56 -3.51 -11.82 12.00
C GLN A 56 -3.08 -10.56 11.27
N VAL A 57 -3.67 -9.41 11.60
CA VAL A 57 -3.28 -8.11 11.04
C VAL A 57 -1.89 -7.70 11.53
N ARG A 58 -1.54 -7.98 12.79
CA ARG A 58 -0.19 -7.77 13.34
C ARG A 58 0.85 -8.67 12.68
N ASP A 59 0.53 -9.96 12.46
CA ASP A 59 1.43 -10.87 11.73
C ASP A 59 1.67 -10.39 10.29
N LEU A 60 0.69 -9.73 9.67
CA LEU A 60 0.85 -9.11 8.36
C LEU A 60 1.75 -7.87 8.44
N LEU A 61 1.60 -7.03 9.46
CA LEU A 61 2.46 -5.87 9.69
C LEU A 61 3.94 -6.31 9.76
N GLU A 62 4.26 -7.26 10.63
CA GLU A 62 5.63 -7.76 10.82
C GLU A 62 6.21 -8.30 9.51
N LYS A 63 5.42 -9.05 8.73
CA LYS A 63 5.86 -9.55 7.41
C LYS A 63 6.19 -8.43 6.44
N PHE A 64 5.41 -7.35 6.42
CA PHE A 64 5.68 -6.23 5.53
C PHE A 64 6.83 -5.35 6.03
N GLU A 65 7.08 -5.28 7.33
CA GLU A 65 8.24 -4.58 7.91
C GLU A 65 9.53 -5.33 7.55
N LEU A 66 9.58 -6.64 7.78
CA LEU A 66 10.70 -7.48 7.34
C LEU A 66 10.92 -7.37 5.83
N ARG A 67 9.83 -7.33 5.05
CA ARG A 67 9.93 -7.16 3.61
C ARG A 67 10.49 -5.80 3.21
N ALA A 68 10.21 -4.73 3.96
CA ALA A 68 10.76 -3.40 3.70
C ALA A 68 12.28 -3.39 3.87
N GLU A 69 12.80 -4.05 4.90
CA GLU A 69 14.23 -4.22 5.14
C GLU A 69 14.89 -4.99 3.97
N GLU A 70 14.33 -6.13 3.58
CA GLU A 70 14.84 -6.92 2.45
C GLU A 70 14.86 -6.15 1.13
N LEU A 71 13.83 -5.34 0.87
CA LEU A 71 13.74 -4.54 -0.36
C LEU A 71 14.75 -3.40 -0.35
N THR A 72 15.01 -2.81 0.82
CA THR A 72 16.02 -1.77 1.00
C THR A 72 17.41 -2.32 0.71
N GLU A 73 17.77 -3.47 1.29
CA GLU A 73 19.05 -4.14 1.03
C GLU A 73 19.23 -4.43 -0.46
N LYS A 74 18.23 -5.03 -1.11
CA LYS A 74 18.28 -5.32 -2.56
C LYS A 74 18.43 -4.06 -3.41
N TYR A 75 17.81 -2.95 -3.00
CA TYR A 75 17.93 -1.69 -3.72
C TYR A 75 19.35 -1.13 -3.64
N GLU A 76 19.99 -1.25 -2.48
CA GLU A 76 21.38 -0.87 -2.26
C GLU A 76 22.32 -1.74 -3.09
N GLU A 77 22.14 -3.07 -3.07
CA GLU A 77 22.90 -4.01 -3.91
C GLU A 77 22.80 -3.67 -5.40
N ALA A 78 21.57 -3.43 -5.89
CA ALA A 78 21.34 -3.04 -7.29
C ALA A 78 21.97 -1.68 -7.63
N SER A 79 22.04 -0.77 -6.65
CA SER A 79 22.70 0.53 -6.78
C SER A 79 24.21 0.41 -6.89
N VAL A 80 24.83 -0.42 -6.05
CA VAL A 80 26.27 -0.71 -6.12
C VAL A 80 26.61 -1.43 -7.43
N ALA A 81 25.76 -2.34 -7.90
CA ALA A 81 25.94 -3.07 -9.15
C ALA A 81 25.65 -2.22 -10.42
N GLY A 82 25.14 -1.00 -10.28
CA GLY A 82 24.79 -0.14 -11.41
C GLY A 82 23.63 -0.66 -12.28
N ASN A 83 22.79 -1.55 -11.76
CA ASN A 83 21.69 -2.17 -12.51
C ASN A 83 20.41 -1.33 -12.41
N ALA A 84 20.26 -0.38 -13.34
CA ALA A 84 19.14 0.57 -13.35
C ALA A 84 17.76 -0.11 -13.51
N GLU A 85 17.67 -1.19 -14.29
CA GLU A 85 16.40 -1.92 -14.48
C GLU A 85 15.95 -2.56 -13.17
N MET A 86 16.85 -3.27 -12.50
CA MET A 86 16.59 -3.90 -11.21
C MET A 86 16.21 -2.86 -10.14
N LYS A 87 16.88 -1.70 -10.12
CA LYS A 87 16.51 -0.60 -9.23
C LYS A 87 15.07 -0.12 -9.43
N ASN A 88 14.65 0.07 -10.68
CA ASN A 88 13.29 0.53 -10.99
C ASN A 88 12.24 -0.50 -10.56
N GLN A 89 12.52 -1.79 -10.77
CA GLN A 89 11.64 -2.87 -10.30
C GLN A 89 11.54 -2.89 -8.78
N ILE A 90 12.67 -2.83 -8.07
CA ILE A 90 12.69 -2.82 -6.60
C ILE A 90 11.99 -1.56 -6.06
N HIS A 91 12.17 -0.40 -6.69
CA HIS A 91 11.50 0.83 -6.30
C HIS A 91 9.97 0.70 -6.38
N ALA A 92 9.43 0.09 -7.43
CA ALA A 92 8.00 -0.20 -7.53
C ALA A 92 7.52 -1.17 -6.43
N MET A 93 8.35 -2.15 -6.05
CA MET A 93 8.06 -3.08 -4.96
C MET A 93 8.08 -2.40 -3.59
N ILE A 94 9.02 -1.48 -3.35
CA ILE A 94 9.09 -0.66 -2.14
C ILE A 94 7.81 0.15 -2.01
N TRP A 95 7.46 0.93 -3.03
CA TRP A 95 6.23 1.73 -3.05
C TRP A 95 4.96 0.90 -2.78
N THR A 96 4.89 -0.31 -3.37
CA THR A 96 3.78 -1.23 -3.13
C THR A 96 3.75 -1.71 -1.67
N ASN A 97 4.92 -1.98 -1.08
CA ASN A 97 5.03 -2.43 0.30
C ASN A 97 4.69 -1.30 1.29
N ASP A 98 5.09 -0.07 1.00
CA ASP A 98 4.80 1.12 1.81
C ASP A 98 3.28 1.32 1.93
N ILE A 99 2.54 1.22 0.83
CA ILE A 99 1.07 1.30 0.87
C ILE A 99 0.48 0.21 1.78
N ARG A 100 1.03 -1.02 1.75
CA ARG A 100 0.56 -2.10 2.62
C ARG A 100 0.84 -1.82 4.09
N LEU A 101 2.04 -1.33 4.40
CA LEU A 101 2.45 -0.92 5.74
C LEU A 101 1.54 0.19 6.26
N ASP A 102 1.41 1.28 5.52
CA ASP A 102 0.59 2.43 5.92
C ASP A 102 -0.87 2.03 6.10
N THR A 103 -1.39 1.18 5.21
CA THR A 103 -2.77 0.69 5.34
C THR A 103 -2.97 -0.15 6.61
N ILE A 104 -2.02 -1.03 6.93
CA ILE A 104 -2.13 -1.89 8.12
C ILE A 104 -1.90 -1.08 9.40
N LYS A 105 -0.95 -0.13 9.40
CA LYS A 105 -0.73 0.79 10.52
C LYS A 105 -1.97 1.62 10.80
N TRP A 106 -2.63 2.15 9.76
CA TRP A 106 -3.91 2.84 9.91
C TRP A 106 -4.98 1.94 10.52
N VAL A 107 -5.10 0.69 10.06
CA VAL A 107 -6.04 -0.30 10.63
C VAL A 107 -5.71 -0.60 12.09
N LEU A 108 -4.44 -0.70 12.47
CA LEU A 108 -4.04 -1.00 13.84
C LEU A 108 -4.07 0.23 14.76
N GLU A 109 -4.23 1.43 14.20
CA GLU A 109 -4.10 2.73 14.89
C GLU A 109 -2.67 2.97 15.37
N GLU A 110 -1.70 2.50 14.58
CA GLU A 110 -0.26 2.68 14.75
C GLU A 110 0.29 3.70 13.75
N ASP A 111 -0.58 4.50 13.13
CA ASP A 111 -0.16 5.68 12.40
C ASP A 111 0.60 6.57 13.39
N ASN A 112 1.91 6.67 13.19
CA ASN A 112 2.76 7.61 13.91
C ASN A 112 2.13 9.00 13.80
N GLU A 113 1.55 9.48 14.90
CA GLU A 113 1.45 10.90 15.16
C GLU A 113 2.88 11.46 15.08
N GLU A 114 3.22 12.10 13.96
CA GLU A 114 4.05 13.33 13.84
C GLU A 114 4.62 13.45 12.41
N ILE A 115 4.08 14.41 11.64
CA ILE A 115 4.80 15.16 10.60
C ILE A 115 5.33 16.43 11.27
#